data_AF-A0A973HUR7-F1
#
_entry.id   AF-A0A973HUR7-F1
#
_cell.length_a   1.000
_cell.length_b   1.000
_cell.length_c   1.000
_cell.angle_alpha   90.00
_cell.angle_beta   90.00
_cell.angle_gamma   90.00
#
_symmetry.space_group_name_H-M   'P 1'
#
loop_
_entity.id
_entity.type
_entity.pdbx_description
1 polymer ?
#
loop_
_entity_poly.entity_id
_entity_poly.type
_entity_poly.pdbx_seq_one_letter_code
_entity_poly.pdbx_strand_id
1 'polypeptide(L)'
;MPDDELHDELPEAVAQTGRRVSAIWLVPLVAALIAGLLLWRAFQDRGPLITVTFSTASGIDAGKTTLRYLDVAVGMVEAVRVSDDLSHVVIAARLHRNSEAFRVEGTRFWVERPRLGPEGVSGLSTLVSGAFIGVDPGPEGGKEVESFTGLDQPPLKLRAEKGLSVSVFTRNFGAGLGYGAPVLYEGIKVGRVTGLSIETGEKDVNAQIFIEERYEPFVRENTRFWNASGLHFDASLGGVHANMDSLESVLMGGIAFSTPGAPGPQAKDGTRFSLYRNAASAQRDFRESLGLHVVLEASRLGFLKPGDAVLYRGERVGQVLGHALLEDARKVGLRLQIDPPYAALVRTDSVFWNASGVQAELGLTGFHVHVASVESLLEGSVSFATPDPPGPMAAPGTVFPLHKQVKERWLSWAPRIDLGPASTRVGPGLGRAGAGGVRTPAPESAASASAQGGVPAARSGNPAGAAPVPSPAAVPGKKHLFDGAHHGIK
;
A
#
# COMPACT_ATOMS: atom_id res chain seq x y z
N MET A 1 -93.72 99.97 17.89
CA MET A 1 -92.66 100.64 17.10
C MET A 1 -91.98 101.65 18.03
N PRO A 2 -90.68 101.49 18.33
CA PRO A 2 -89.81 100.33 18.08
C PRO A 2 -90.28 99.12 18.97
N ASP A 3 -89.53 98.26 19.67
CA ASP A 3 -88.11 98.05 19.95
C ASP A 3 -88.01 96.52 20.13
N ASP A 4 -87.25 95.69 19.42
CA ASP A 4 -85.91 95.67 18.80
C ASP A 4 -84.74 95.25 19.71
N GLU A 5 -84.27 94.04 19.39
CA GLU A 5 -82.94 93.40 19.58
C GLU A 5 -82.16 93.57 20.89
N LEU A 6 -81.95 92.43 21.58
CA LEU A 6 -80.62 91.78 21.69
C LEU A 6 -80.72 90.46 22.48
N HIS A 7 -80.71 89.33 21.78
CA HIS A 7 -80.42 88.02 22.39
C HIS A 7 -78.94 87.68 22.16
N ASP A 8 -78.20 87.56 23.25
CA ASP A 8 -76.74 87.37 23.28
C ASP A 8 -76.35 85.99 22.72
N GLU A 9 -75.69 85.94 21.57
CA GLU A 9 -75.25 84.68 20.94
C GLU A 9 -74.07 84.07 21.70
N LEU A 10 -74.36 83.10 22.57
CA LEU A 10 -73.33 82.31 23.24
C LEU A 10 -72.46 81.57 22.21
N PRO A 11 -71.12 81.69 22.26
CA PRO A 11 -70.25 81.16 21.21
C PRO A 11 -70.25 79.63 21.16
N GLU A 12 -70.70 79.06 20.05
CA GLU A 12 -70.78 77.61 19.86
C GLU A 12 -69.39 76.98 19.70
N ALA A 13 -69.10 75.96 20.51
CA ALA A 13 -67.76 75.38 20.63
C ALA A 13 -67.43 74.40 19.47
N VAL A 14 -66.88 74.93 18.36
CA VAL A 14 -66.45 74.13 17.19
C VAL A 14 -65.32 73.15 17.56
N ALA A 15 -65.69 71.90 17.86
CA ALA A 15 -64.77 70.84 18.24
C ALA A 15 -63.91 70.33 17.06
N GLN A 16 -62.73 70.91 16.86
CA GLN A 16 -61.77 70.44 15.85
C GLN A 16 -61.17 69.08 16.24
N THR A 17 -61.77 67.98 15.79
CA THR A 17 -61.30 66.60 15.97
C THR A 17 -60.11 66.25 15.07
N GLY A 18 -59.07 67.10 15.08
CA GLY A 18 -57.82 66.93 14.34
C GLY A 18 -56.94 65.81 14.90
N ARG A 19 -57.34 64.55 14.77
CA ARG A 19 -56.57 63.35 15.17
C ARG A 19 -55.36 63.12 14.24
N ARG A 20 -54.41 64.07 14.28
CA ARG A 20 -53.08 63.91 13.70
C ARG A 20 -52.30 62.92 14.57
N VAL A 21 -52.12 61.70 14.09
CA VAL A 21 -51.25 60.72 14.73
C VAL A 21 -49.84 61.32 14.73
N SER A 22 -49.31 61.63 15.92
CA SER A 22 -48.03 62.34 16.03
C SER A 22 -46.90 61.52 15.42
N ALA A 23 -46.01 62.16 14.66
CA ALA A 23 -44.85 61.53 14.03
C ALA A 23 -43.93 60.82 15.05
N ILE A 24 -44.02 61.18 16.34
CA ILE A 24 -43.36 60.48 17.46
C ILE A 24 -43.71 58.97 17.48
N TRP A 25 -44.91 58.58 17.06
CA TRP A 25 -45.33 57.16 16.98
C TRP A 25 -44.66 56.37 15.84
N LEU A 26 -43.96 57.02 14.90
CA LEU A 26 -43.13 56.33 13.91
C LEU A 26 -41.86 55.74 14.56
N VAL A 27 -41.32 56.37 15.62
CA VAL A 27 -40.09 55.91 16.28
C VAL A 27 -40.22 54.49 16.85
N PRO A 28 -41.23 54.12 17.67
CA PRO A 28 -41.38 52.75 18.13
C PRO A 28 -41.73 51.76 17.01
N LEU A 29 -42.43 52.21 15.95
CA LEU A 29 -42.75 51.36 14.80
C LEU A 29 -41.51 51.02 13.96
N VAL A 30 -40.63 52.00 13.72
CA VAL A 30 -39.33 51.79 13.05
C VAL A 30 -38.40 50.96 13.93
N ALA A 31 -38.37 51.18 15.24
CA ALA A 31 -37.60 50.35 16.17
C ALA A 31 -38.08 48.88 16.16
N ALA A 32 -39.39 48.64 16.16
CA ALA A 32 -39.97 47.30 16.03
C ALA A 32 -39.67 46.65 14.67
N LEU A 33 -39.70 47.43 13.57
CA LEU A 33 -39.32 46.95 12.24
C LEU A 33 -37.85 46.51 12.20
N ILE A 34 -36.94 47.33 12.74
CA ILE A 34 -35.50 47.01 12.83
C ILE A 34 -35.27 45.79 13.72
N ALA A 35 -35.91 45.71 14.89
CA ALA A 35 -35.81 44.56 15.77
C ALA A 35 -36.31 43.26 15.10
N GLY A 36 -37.44 43.31 14.38
CA GLY A 36 -37.96 42.19 13.59
C GLY A 36 -37.01 41.77 12.46
N LEU A 37 -36.41 42.73 11.76
CA LEU A 37 -35.45 42.47 10.67
C LEU A 37 -34.13 41.87 11.20
N LEU A 38 -33.67 42.32 12.38
CA LEU A 38 -32.54 41.71 13.09
C LEU A 38 -32.86 40.29 13.58
N LEU A 39 -34.06 40.05 14.14
CA LEU A 39 -34.51 38.70 14.49
C LEU A 39 -34.56 37.78 13.25
N TRP A 40 -35.09 38.29 12.13
CA TRP A 40 -35.20 37.54 10.88
C TRP A 40 -33.83 37.14 10.32
N ARG A 41 -32.86 38.06 10.32
CA ARG A 41 -31.44 37.73 10.02
C ARG A 41 -30.89 36.70 11.00
N ALA A 42 -31.00 36.94 12.31
CA ALA A 42 -30.53 36.01 13.34
C ALA A 42 -31.27 34.65 13.37
N PHE A 43 -32.29 34.47 12.53
CA PHE A 43 -32.91 33.17 12.22
C PHE A 43 -32.38 32.59 10.90
N GLN A 44 -32.33 33.37 9.81
CA GLN A 44 -31.78 32.96 8.51
C GLN A 44 -30.26 32.71 8.50
N ASP A 45 -29.52 33.26 9.46
CA ASP A 45 -28.07 33.08 9.62
C ASP A 45 -27.73 31.78 10.39
N ARG A 46 -28.73 31.09 10.95
CA ARG A 46 -28.57 29.77 11.58
C ARG A 46 -28.55 28.70 10.50
N GLY A 47 -27.49 27.88 10.48
CA GLY A 47 -27.46 26.67 9.66
C GLY A 47 -28.46 25.60 10.15
N PRO A 48 -28.64 24.52 9.38
CA PRO A 48 -29.68 23.53 9.62
C PRO A 48 -29.41 22.68 10.86
N LEU A 49 -30.49 22.18 11.46
CA LEU A 49 -30.44 21.22 12.55
C LEU A 49 -30.45 19.81 11.96
N ILE A 50 -29.57 18.94 12.45
CA ILE A 50 -29.57 17.51 12.17
C ILE A 50 -29.74 16.72 13.48
N THR A 51 -30.32 15.54 13.36
CA THR A 51 -30.47 14.57 14.44
C THR A 51 -29.55 13.38 14.15
N VAL A 52 -28.69 13.03 15.10
CA VAL A 52 -27.79 11.87 14.99
C VAL A 52 -28.01 10.93 16.16
N THR A 53 -28.30 9.67 15.85
CA THR A 53 -28.70 8.64 16.81
C THR A 53 -27.51 7.73 17.13
N PHE A 54 -27.17 7.57 18.40
CA PHE A 54 -26.03 6.76 18.86
C PHE A 54 -26.43 5.75 19.94
N SER A 55 -25.69 4.65 20.04
CA SER A 55 -25.79 3.69 21.16
C SER A 55 -25.50 4.33 22.52
N THR A 56 -24.53 5.25 22.55
CA THR A 56 -24.02 5.90 23.78
C THR A 56 -23.51 7.31 23.47
N ALA A 57 -23.77 8.25 24.38
CA ALA A 57 -23.26 9.63 24.29
C ALA A 57 -22.11 9.93 25.27
N SER A 58 -21.38 8.92 25.74
CA SER A 58 -20.27 9.09 26.67
C SER A 58 -19.18 10.02 26.11
N GLY A 59 -19.06 11.20 26.72
CA GLY A 59 -18.13 12.27 26.34
C GLY A 59 -18.74 13.44 25.57
N ILE A 60 -20.04 13.43 25.27
CA ILE A 60 -20.72 14.48 24.47
C ILE A 60 -21.51 15.43 25.36
N ASP A 61 -21.17 16.72 25.30
CA ASP A 61 -21.81 17.80 26.05
C ASP A 61 -22.54 18.78 25.10
N ALA A 62 -23.81 19.07 25.40
CA ALA A 62 -24.57 20.12 24.72
C ALA A 62 -23.92 21.50 24.92
N GLY A 63 -23.83 22.29 23.84
CA GLY A 63 -23.19 23.60 23.83
C GLY A 63 -21.65 23.57 23.91
N LYS A 64 -21.01 22.39 23.95
CA LYS A 64 -19.55 22.25 23.96
C LYS A 64 -19.03 21.36 22.83
N THR A 65 -19.64 20.20 22.61
CA THR A 65 -19.15 19.23 21.62
C THR A 65 -19.36 19.75 20.20
N THR A 66 -18.25 19.90 19.46
CA THR A 66 -18.23 20.26 18.04
C THR A 66 -18.42 19.04 17.14
N LEU A 67 -19.08 19.23 16.00
CA LEU A 67 -18.98 18.34 14.85
C LEU A 67 -17.75 18.76 14.04
N ARG A 68 -16.90 17.81 13.61
CA ARG A 68 -15.65 18.08 12.89
C ARG A 68 -15.49 17.26 11.63
N TYR A 69 -14.98 17.90 10.58
CA TYR A 69 -14.52 17.27 9.34
C TYR A 69 -13.08 17.71 9.10
N LEU A 70 -12.15 16.76 8.98
CA LEU A 70 -10.70 17.02 8.85
C LEU A 70 -10.20 18.00 9.94
N ASP A 71 -10.57 17.74 11.20
CA ASP A 71 -10.38 18.57 12.39
C ASP A 71 -11.01 19.99 12.39
N VAL A 72 -11.54 20.47 11.26
CA VAL A 72 -12.27 21.75 11.17
C VAL A 72 -13.67 21.60 11.75
N ALA A 73 -14.08 22.54 12.61
CA ALA A 73 -15.44 22.58 13.14
C ALA A 73 -16.47 22.93 12.04
N VAL A 74 -17.47 22.06 11.86
CA VAL A 74 -18.55 22.19 10.87
C VAL A 74 -19.94 22.30 11.52
N GLY A 75 -20.02 22.19 12.84
CA GLY A 75 -21.24 22.33 13.63
C GLY A 75 -21.03 22.14 15.13
N MET A 76 -22.11 22.19 15.90
CA MET A 76 -22.11 22.03 17.36
C MET A 76 -23.36 21.29 17.85
N VAL A 77 -23.22 20.47 18.88
CA VAL A 77 -24.34 19.80 19.56
C VAL A 77 -25.17 20.83 20.34
N GLU A 78 -26.44 20.96 20.02
CA GLU A 78 -27.39 21.84 20.75
C GLU A 78 -28.10 21.11 21.90
N ALA A 79 -28.39 19.81 21.75
CA ALA A 79 -29.02 19.01 22.80
C ALA A 79 -28.66 17.52 22.68
N VAL A 80 -28.61 16.86 23.84
CA VAL A 80 -28.48 15.40 23.98
C VAL A 80 -29.71 14.91 24.75
N ARG A 81 -30.41 13.89 24.25
CA ARG A 81 -31.58 13.29 24.91
C ARG A 81 -31.50 11.77 24.82
N VAL A 82 -31.86 11.07 25.88
CA VAL A 82 -32.16 9.63 25.78
C VAL A 82 -33.49 9.46 25.04
N SER A 83 -33.64 8.39 24.26
CA SER A 83 -34.88 8.05 23.56
C SER A 83 -36.01 7.64 24.52
N ASP A 84 -37.27 7.74 24.06
CA ASP A 84 -38.44 7.40 24.86
C ASP A 84 -38.52 5.91 25.25
N ASP A 85 -37.86 5.04 24.48
CA ASP A 85 -37.71 3.60 24.76
C ASP A 85 -36.46 3.26 25.58
N LEU A 86 -35.66 4.26 25.96
CA LEU A 86 -34.39 4.16 26.68
C LEU A 86 -33.29 3.33 25.98
N SER A 87 -33.45 2.96 24.71
CA SER A 87 -32.51 2.07 24.00
C SER A 87 -31.32 2.79 23.36
N HIS A 88 -31.41 4.10 23.14
CA HIS A 88 -30.40 4.89 22.43
C HIS A 88 -30.36 6.36 22.86
N VAL A 89 -29.41 7.12 22.33
CA VAL A 89 -29.27 8.56 22.57
C VAL A 89 -29.45 9.33 21.27
N VAL A 90 -30.35 10.30 21.30
CA VAL A 90 -30.71 11.21 20.21
C VAL A 90 -29.97 12.53 20.41
N ILE A 91 -29.10 12.88 19.48
CA ILE A 91 -28.25 14.08 19.55
C ILE A 91 -28.72 15.08 18.49
N ALA A 92 -29.22 16.23 18.93
CA ALA A 92 -29.55 17.34 18.04
C ALA A 92 -28.33 18.25 17.89
N ALA A 93 -27.83 18.41 16.67
CA ALA A 93 -26.65 19.21 16.35
C ALA A 93 -26.94 20.19 15.21
N ARG A 94 -26.46 21.43 15.32
CA ARG A 94 -26.60 22.45 14.29
C ARG A 94 -25.32 22.53 13.46
N LEU A 95 -25.46 22.39 12.15
CA LEU A 95 -24.37 22.62 11.19
C LEU A 95 -24.17 24.13 10.97
N HIS A 96 -22.96 24.54 10.59
CA HIS A 96 -22.73 25.90 10.12
C HIS A 96 -23.36 26.13 8.73
N ARG A 97 -23.69 27.38 8.39
CA ARG A 97 -24.39 27.77 7.15
C ARG A 97 -23.59 27.51 5.85
N ASN A 98 -22.29 27.29 5.98
CA ASN A 98 -21.39 26.85 4.89
C ASN A 98 -21.19 25.32 4.85
N SER A 99 -21.83 24.60 5.78
CA SER A 99 -21.62 23.18 6.06
C SER A 99 -22.89 22.35 5.79
N GLU A 100 -23.87 22.92 5.08
CA GLU A 100 -25.15 22.27 4.73
C GLU A 100 -24.93 21.04 3.84
N ALA A 101 -23.81 20.98 3.11
CA ALA A 101 -23.38 19.83 2.32
C ALA A 101 -23.13 18.53 3.12
N PHE A 102 -23.05 18.58 4.46
CA PHE A 102 -23.02 17.37 5.30
C PHE A 102 -24.43 16.85 5.67
N ARG A 103 -25.51 17.54 5.25
CA ARG A 103 -26.91 17.13 5.49
C ARG A 103 -27.43 16.19 4.38
N VAL A 104 -26.60 15.26 3.89
CA VAL A 104 -26.93 14.41 2.73
C VAL A 104 -26.89 12.92 3.03
N GLU A 105 -27.75 12.16 2.34
CA GLU A 105 -27.89 10.69 2.42
C GLU A 105 -26.52 9.99 2.32
N GLY A 106 -26.23 9.10 3.28
CA GLY A 106 -24.96 8.38 3.33
C GLY A 106 -23.78 9.16 3.92
N THR A 107 -23.97 10.37 4.46
CA THR A 107 -23.03 11.01 5.39
C THR A 107 -22.86 10.12 6.63
N ARG A 108 -21.62 9.95 7.10
CA ARG A 108 -21.27 9.11 8.24
C ARG A 108 -20.83 9.98 9.42
N PHE A 109 -21.36 9.70 10.60
CA PHE A 109 -21.00 10.38 11.86
C PHE A 109 -20.47 9.36 12.87
N TRP A 110 -19.48 9.70 13.69
CA TRP A 110 -18.97 8.83 14.76
C TRP A 110 -18.56 9.64 16.00
N VAL A 111 -18.51 9.00 17.17
CA VAL A 111 -17.99 9.64 18.40
C VAL A 111 -16.49 9.41 18.49
N GLU A 112 -15.69 10.47 18.38
CA GLU A 112 -14.24 10.40 18.51
C GLU A 112 -13.81 10.79 19.94
N ARG A 113 -13.21 9.82 20.63
CA ARG A 113 -12.80 9.91 22.03
C ARG A 113 -11.26 9.92 22.13
N PRO A 114 -10.65 10.69 23.03
CA PRO A 114 -9.20 10.67 23.23
C PRO A 114 -8.73 9.26 23.60
N ARG A 115 -7.66 8.78 22.96
CA ARG A 115 -7.06 7.45 23.21
C ARG A 115 -5.67 7.63 23.81
N LEU A 116 -5.43 7.03 24.97
CA LEU A 116 -4.11 6.95 25.57
C LEU A 116 -3.38 5.73 24.99
N GLY A 117 -2.34 5.97 24.19
CA GLY A 117 -1.48 4.93 23.60
C GLY A 117 -0.18 4.74 24.39
N PRO A 118 0.49 3.57 24.26
CA PRO A 118 1.76 3.30 24.94
C PRO A 118 2.92 4.18 24.44
N GLU A 119 2.82 4.72 23.22
CA GLU A 119 3.82 5.63 22.61
C GLU A 119 3.64 7.11 23.03
N GLY A 120 2.73 7.39 23.97
CA GLY A 120 2.49 8.73 24.50
C GLY A 120 1.21 9.41 23.99
N VAL A 121 1.04 10.68 24.38
CA VAL A 121 -0.24 11.39 24.31
C VAL A 121 -0.41 12.16 22.99
N SER A 122 -0.73 11.41 21.93
CA SER A 122 -1.37 11.99 20.74
C SER A 122 -2.73 12.59 21.12
N GLY A 123 -2.97 13.86 20.78
CA GLY A 123 -4.25 14.54 21.10
C GLY A 123 -4.33 15.17 22.48
N LEU A 124 -3.24 15.79 22.98
CA LEU A 124 -3.27 16.65 24.18
C LEU A 124 -4.35 17.76 24.13
N SER A 125 -4.68 18.25 22.94
CA SER A 125 -5.83 19.14 22.70
C SER A 125 -7.17 18.50 23.07
N THR A 126 -7.36 17.22 22.77
CA THR A 126 -8.58 16.45 23.03
C THR A 126 -8.76 16.12 24.51
N LEU A 127 -7.67 15.98 25.29
CA LEU A 127 -7.74 15.88 26.75
C LEU A 127 -8.31 17.15 27.41
N VAL A 128 -8.13 18.32 26.77
CA VAL A 128 -8.68 19.60 27.24
C VAL A 128 -10.05 19.91 26.61
N SER A 129 -10.29 19.44 25.37
CA SER A 129 -11.51 19.75 24.60
C SER A 129 -12.68 18.78 24.80
N GLY A 130 -12.43 17.59 25.35
CA GLY A 130 -13.44 16.51 25.41
C GLY A 130 -13.57 15.75 24.09
N ALA A 131 -14.60 14.88 24.00
CA ALA A 131 -14.88 14.12 22.79
C ALA A 131 -15.61 14.99 21.74
N PHE A 132 -15.37 14.69 20.46
CA PHE A 132 -16.02 15.36 19.33
C PHE A 132 -16.79 14.37 18.45
N ILE A 133 -17.70 14.88 17.62
CA ILE A 133 -18.39 14.07 16.62
C ILE A 133 -17.64 14.24 15.30
N GLY A 134 -17.02 13.18 14.80
CA GLY A 134 -16.42 13.17 13.48
C GLY A 134 -17.49 13.04 12.39
N VAL A 135 -17.24 13.66 11.23
CA VAL A 135 -18.12 13.73 10.06
C VAL A 135 -17.36 13.26 8.83
N ASP A 136 -18.00 12.48 7.97
CA ASP A 136 -17.52 12.09 6.64
C ASP A 136 -18.67 12.24 5.62
N PRO A 137 -18.58 13.17 4.66
CA PRO A 137 -19.70 13.59 3.80
C PRO A 137 -20.25 12.46 2.96
N GLY A 138 -21.54 12.52 2.63
CA GLY A 138 -22.15 11.69 1.58
C GLY A 138 -21.59 12.01 0.18
N PRO A 139 -22.05 11.29 -0.87
CA PRO A 139 -21.74 11.68 -2.25
C PRO A 139 -22.31 13.07 -2.56
N GLU A 140 -21.58 13.85 -3.37
CA GLU A 140 -22.04 15.16 -3.83
C GLU A 140 -23.37 15.03 -4.59
N GLY A 141 -24.31 15.94 -4.33
CA GLY A 141 -25.67 15.88 -4.88
C GLY A 141 -26.56 14.76 -4.31
N GLY A 142 -26.14 14.09 -3.23
CA GLY A 142 -26.99 13.18 -2.46
C GLY A 142 -28.25 13.87 -1.93
N LYS A 143 -29.33 13.12 -1.70
CA LYS A 143 -30.60 13.66 -1.17
C LYS A 143 -30.37 14.30 0.19
N GLU A 144 -31.03 15.42 0.48
CA GLU A 144 -30.98 16.01 1.82
C GLU A 144 -31.71 15.15 2.85
N VAL A 145 -31.09 14.94 4.02
CA VAL A 145 -31.61 14.10 5.11
C VAL A 145 -31.25 14.75 6.45
N GLU A 146 -32.22 14.84 7.36
CA GLU A 146 -32.04 15.49 8.68
C GLU A 146 -31.86 14.50 9.84
N SER A 147 -31.96 13.19 9.60
CA SER A 147 -31.83 12.13 10.61
C SER A 147 -30.82 11.08 10.18
N PHE A 148 -29.85 10.77 11.06
CA PHE A 148 -28.70 9.93 10.78
C PHE A 148 -28.45 8.90 11.88
N THR A 149 -28.09 7.67 11.50
CA THR A 149 -27.52 6.70 12.44
C THR A 149 -26.01 6.93 12.56
N GLY A 150 -25.55 7.21 13.78
CA GLY A 150 -24.13 7.32 14.10
C GLY A 150 -23.45 5.95 14.20
N LEU A 151 -22.16 5.92 13.87
CA LEU A 151 -21.30 4.76 13.97
C LEU A 151 -20.63 4.69 15.35
N ASP A 152 -20.57 3.49 15.95
CA ASP A 152 -19.87 3.26 17.21
C ASP A 152 -18.34 3.41 17.11
N GLN A 153 -17.80 3.35 15.89
CA GLN A 153 -16.37 3.46 15.58
C GLN A 153 -16.13 4.33 14.33
N PRO A 154 -14.98 5.01 14.23
CA PRO A 154 -14.61 5.79 13.04
C PRO A 154 -14.54 4.91 11.78
N PRO A 155 -14.91 5.44 10.61
CA PRO A 155 -14.84 4.72 9.36
C PRO A 155 -13.40 4.31 9.00
N LEU A 156 -13.28 3.13 8.39
CA LEU A 156 -11.99 2.49 8.08
C LEU A 156 -11.11 3.31 7.11
N LYS A 157 -11.76 4.03 6.19
CA LYS A 157 -11.21 5.06 5.28
C LYS A 157 -12.29 6.15 5.13
N LEU A 158 -11.92 7.41 5.34
CA LEU A 158 -12.73 8.58 5.01
C LEU A 158 -12.85 8.71 3.48
N ARG A 159 -13.93 9.27 2.95
CA ARG A 159 -14.05 9.52 1.51
C ARG A 159 -13.05 10.56 1.01
N ALA A 160 -12.56 11.43 1.90
CA ALA A 160 -11.50 12.38 1.64
C ALA A 160 -10.07 11.82 1.80
N GLU A 161 -9.89 10.60 2.34
CA GLU A 161 -8.57 9.97 2.46
C GLU A 161 -8.08 9.51 1.08
N LYS A 162 -7.35 10.39 0.40
CA LYS A 162 -6.61 10.06 -0.82
C LYS A 162 -5.40 9.18 -0.51
N GLY A 163 -5.21 8.17 -1.33
CA GLY A 163 -4.16 7.17 -1.14
C GLY A 163 -4.58 5.80 -1.67
N LEU A 164 -3.58 5.05 -2.09
CA LEU A 164 -3.67 3.70 -2.62
C LEU A 164 -4.26 2.72 -1.60
N SER A 165 -5.27 1.97 -2.03
CA SER A 165 -5.90 0.89 -1.26
C SER A 165 -5.65 -0.48 -1.89
N VAL A 166 -4.86 -1.31 -1.21
CA VAL A 166 -4.41 -2.63 -1.69
C VAL A 166 -4.80 -3.75 -0.73
N SER A 167 -4.75 -4.98 -1.21
CA SER A 167 -5.15 -6.19 -0.47
C SER A 167 -3.95 -7.10 -0.30
N VAL A 168 -3.65 -7.54 0.93
CA VAL A 168 -2.55 -8.49 1.17
C VAL A 168 -3.08 -9.79 1.78
N PHE A 169 -2.70 -10.93 1.19
CA PHE A 169 -3.24 -12.25 1.56
C PHE A 169 -2.19 -13.16 2.16
N THR A 170 -2.57 -13.99 3.16
CA THR A 170 -1.71 -15.05 3.69
C THR A 170 -2.46 -16.25 4.25
N ARG A 171 -1.89 -17.44 4.00
CA ARG A 171 -2.30 -18.76 4.52
C ARG A 171 -1.93 -18.99 5.99
N ASN A 172 -1.13 -18.10 6.59
CA ASN A 172 -0.66 -18.21 7.97
C ASN A 172 -0.66 -16.81 8.62
N PHE A 173 -1.85 -16.34 8.99
CA PHE A 173 -2.01 -15.04 9.62
C PHE A 173 -1.37 -15.03 11.02
N GLY A 174 -0.44 -14.10 11.24
CA GLY A 174 0.32 -13.99 12.48
C GLY A 174 -0.36 -13.07 13.50
N ALA A 175 -0.08 -13.30 14.79
CA ALA A 175 -0.41 -12.34 15.84
C ALA A 175 0.30 -10.99 15.60
N GLY A 176 -0.32 -9.89 16.05
CA GLY A 176 0.16 -8.51 15.84
C GLY A 176 -0.50 -7.78 14.65
N LEU A 177 -1.17 -8.50 13.75
CA LEU A 177 -1.89 -7.91 12.61
C LEU A 177 -3.34 -7.57 12.98
N GLY A 178 -3.55 -6.40 13.57
CA GLY A 178 -4.88 -5.87 13.95
C GLY A 178 -5.39 -4.76 13.04
N TYR A 179 -6.65 -4.35 13.22
CA TYR A 179 -7.17 -3.12 12.62
C TYR A 179 -6.35 -1.91 13.11
N GLY A 180 -6.00 -0.99 12.19
CA GLY A 180 -5.20 0.18 12.48
C GLY A 180 -3.69 -0.09 12.69
N ALA A 181 -3.24 -1.36 12.60
CA ALA A 181 -1.82 -1.70 12.65
C ALA A 181 -1.04 -0.93 11.56
N PRO A 182 0.18 -0.46 11.85
CA PRO A 182 0.92 0.40 10.94
C PRO A 182 1.36 -0.36 9.69
N VAL A 183 1.42 0.38 8.57
CA VAL A 183 2.10 -0.07 7.35
C VAL A 183 3.37 0.74 7.19
N LEU A 184 4.50 0.05 7.03
CA LEU A 184 5.85 0.59 7.14
C LEU A 184 6.61 0.46 5.81
N TYR A 185 7.37 1.49 5.47
CA TYR A 185 8.35 1.50 4.38
C TYR A 185 9.68 2.02 4.92
N GLU A 186 10.74 1.22 4.85
CA GLU A 186 12.05 1.51 5.47
C GLU A 186 11.93 1.95 6.96
N GLY A 187 11.03 1.29 7.71
CA GLY A 187 10.70 1.60 9.11
C GLY A 187 9.75 2.80 9.32
N ILE A 188 9.55 3.65 8.32
CA ILE A 188 8.68 4.83 8.40
C ILE A 188 7.22 4.41 8.21
N LYS A 189 6.31 4.91 9.06
CA LYS A 189 4.86 4.71 8.88
C LYS A 189 4.35 5.48 7.66
N VAL A 190 3.80 4.73 6.71
CA VAL A 190 3.25 5.21 5.43
C VAL A 190 1.78 4.88 5.21
N GLY A 191 1.17 4.13 6.13
CA GLY A 191 -0.21 3.68 6.00
C GLY A 191 -0.73 2.93 7.22
N ARG A 192 -1.87 2.26 7.04
CA ARG A 192 -2.57 1.47 8.07
C ARG A 192 -3.35 0.30 7.48
N VAL A 193 -3.49 -0.78 8.26
CA VAL A 193 -4.48 -1.84 7.98
C VAL A 193 -5.88 -1.27 8.20
N THR A 194 -6.71 -1.24 7.16
CA THR A 194 -8.08 -0.72 7.21
C THR A 194 -9.13 -1.82 7.39
N GLY A 195 -8.86 -3.05 6.97
CA GLY A 195 -9.82 -4.15 7.10
C GLY A 195 -9.16 -5.52 7.19
N LEU A 196 -9.88 -6.49 7.77
CA LEU A 196 -9.50 -7.89 7.84
C LEU A 196 -10.72 -8.74 7.47
N SER A 197 -10.55 -9.70 6.56
CA SER A 197 -11.58 -10.65 6.14
C SER A 197 -10.98 -12.03 5.95
N ILE A 198 -11.71 -13.08 6.33
CA ILE A 198 -11.37 -14.48 6.05
C ILE A 198 -12.16 -14.89 4.80
N GLU A 199 -11.49 -15.40 3.77
CA GLU A 199 -12.15 -15.77 2.50
C GLU A 199 -12.71 -17.21 2.63
N THR A 200 -14.05 -17.35 2.63
CA THR A 200 -14.76 -18.58 3.05
C THR A 200 -14.48 -19.78 2.12
N GLY A 201 -13.55 -20.63 2.52
CA GLY A 201 -13.22 -21.89 1.85
C GLY A 201 -11.75 -22.27 2.01
N GLU A 202 -10.87 -21.27 2.08
CA GLU A 202 -9.44 -21.44 2.34
C GLU A 202 -9.10 -20.91 3.76
N LYS A 203 -7.86 -21.11 4.23
CA LYS A 203 -7.42 -20.61 5.55
C LYS A 203 -6.77 -19.23 5.43
N ASP A 204 -7.27 -18.45 4.49
CA ASP A 204 -6.59 -17.30 3.94
C ASP A 204 -7.23 -16.03 4.48
N VAL A 205 -6.40 -15.25 5.17
CA VAL A 205 -6.80 -13.96 5.70
C VAL A 205 -6.32 -12.90 4.74
N ASN A 206 -7.28 -12.16 4.21
CA ASN A 206 -7.07 -10.97 3.40
C ASN A 206 -7.12 -9.73 4.30
N ALA A 207 -6.02 -8.98 4.33
CA ALA A 207 -5.91 -7.71 5.02
C ALA A 207 -5.94 -6.56 4.01
N GLN A 208 -6.94 -5.69 4.12
CA GLN A 208 -7.01 -4.47 3.33
C GLN A 208 -6.11 -3.40 3.97
N ILE A 209 -5.28 -2.77 3.15
CA ILE A 209 -4.30 -1.76 3.51
C ILE A 209 -4.64 -0.45 2.79
N PHE A 210 -4.44 0.66 3.49
CA PHE A 210 -4.40 2.00 2.91
C PHE A 210 -3.00 2.62 3.11
N ILE A 211 -2.47 3.22 2.05
CA ILE A 211 -1.17 3.90 1.99
C ILE A 211 -1.44 5.31 1.48
N GLU A 212 -0.92 6.34 2.16
CA GLU A 212 -1.27 7.74 1.89
C GLU A 212 -0.79 8.23 0.50
N GLU A 213 -1.49 9.21 -0.10
CA GLU A 213 -1.21 9.75 -1.47
C GLU A 213 0.28 10.06 -1.72
N ARG A 214 1.01 10.58 -0.72
CA ARG A 214 2.45 10.90 -0.82
C ARG A 214 3.39 9.68 -0.90
N TYR A 215 2.87 8.47 -0.65
CA TYR A 215 3.67 7.23 -0.59
C TYR A 215 3.27 6.17 -1.62
N GLU A 216 2.20 6.37 -2.39
CA GLU A 216 1.86 5.48 -3.53
C GLU A 216 3.03 5.21 -4.50
N PRO A 217 3.94 6.18 -4.79
CA PRO A 217 5.09 5.93 -5.66
C PRO A 217 6.10 4.90 -5.14
N PHE A 218 6.03 4.49 -3.86
CA PHE A 218 6.85 3.41 -3.32
C PHE A 218 6.21 2.02 -3.47
N VAL A 219 4.97 1.95 -3.96
CA VAL A 219 4.24 0.68 -4.14
C VAL A 219 4.17 0.33 -5.63
N ARG A 220 5.00 -0.63 -6.03
CA ARG A 220 5.03 -1.19 -7.39
C ARG A 220 4.42 -2.59 -7.46
N GLU A 221 4.09 -3.07 -8.65
CA GLU A 221 3.57 -4.42 -8.88
C GLU A 221 4.55 -5.53 -8.40
N ASN A 222 5.87 -5.27 -8.38
CA ASN A 222 6.89 -6.18 -7.83
C ASN A 222 7.16 -6.01 -6.33
N THR A 223 6.37 -5.20 -5.61
CA THR A 223 6.52 -5.01 -4.14
C THR A 223 6.33 -6.31 -3.38
N ARG A 224 7.03 -6.45 -2.26
CA ARG A 224 6.92 -7.57 -1.32
C ARG A 224 6.54 -7.03 0.06
N PHE A 225 5.43 -7.51 0.61
CA PHE A 225 4.92 -7.14 1.93
C PHE A 225 5.21 -8.27 2.94
N TRP A 226 5.68 -7.98 4.14
CA TRP A 226 5.87 -8.97 5.19
C TRP A 226 5.33 -8.51 6.54
N ASN A 227 4.99 -9.48 7.40
CA ASN A 227 4.69 -9.17 8.80
C ASN A 227 5.96 -8.67 9.49
N ALA A 228 5.92 -7.45 10.02
CA ALA A 228 6.99 -6.87 10.84
C ALA A 228 6.95 -7.37 12.30
N SER A 229 5.79 -7.91 12.72
CA SER A 229 5.57 -8.46 14.06
C SER A 229 6.24 -9.84 14.20
N GLY A 230 7.43 -9.91 14.81
CA GLY A 230 7.99 -11.18 15.25
C GLY A 230 9.46 -11.17 15.68
N LEU A 231 9.76 -11.92 16.74
CA LEU A 231 11.13 -12.34 17.06
C LEU A 231 11.61 -13.34 16.01
N HIS A 232 12.89 -13.29 15.64
CA HIS A 232 13.52 -14.26 14.73
C HIS A 232 14.68 -14.94 15.46
N PHE A 233 14.52 -16.24 15.70
CA PHE A 233 15.56 -17.11 16.23
C PHE A 233 16.09 -17.98 15.09
N ASP A 234 17.05 -17.46 14.33
CA ASP A 234 17.77 -18.23 13.32
C ASP A 234 18.75 -19.22 14.01
N ALA A 235 18.18 -20.33 14.47
CA ALA A 235 18.88 -21.42 15.15
C ALA A 235 19.75 -22.25 14.19
N SER A 236 20.76 -21.62 13.59
CA SER A 236 21.82 -22.32 12.86
C SER A 236 22.74 -23.04 13.85
N LEU A 237 23.15 -24.27 13.51
CA LEU A 237 24.03 -25.10 14.34
C LEU A 237 25.51 -24.65 14.28
N GLY A 238 25.77 -23.37 13.97
CA GLY A 238 27.10 -22.77 13.81
C GLY A 238 27.36 -21.52 14.66
N GLY A 239 26.42 -21.11 15.52
CA GLY A 239 26.59 -19.99 16.46
C GLY A 239 25.62 -18.82 16.25
N VAL A 240 25.17 -18.24 17.36
CA VAL A 240 24.10 -17.23 17.38
C VAL A 240 24.59 -15.88 16.82
N HIS A 241 24.26 -15.60 15.56
CA HIS A 241 24.40 -14.28 14.96
C HIS A 241 23.15 -13.44 15.25
N ALA A 242 23.11 -12.81 16.42
CA ALA A 242 22.05 -11.89 16.81
C ALA A 242 22.32 -10.49 16.22
N ASN A 243 21.84 -10.23 14.99
CA ASN A 243 21.79 -8.87 14.45
C ASN A 243 20.76 -8.06 15.25
N MET A 244 21.23 -7.18 16.14
CA MET A 244 20.39 -6.50 17.14
C MET A 244 19.56 -5.33 16.57
N ASP A 245 19.80 -4.94 15.31
CA ASP A 245 19.21 -3.78 14.64
C ASP A 245 17.66 -3.79 14.57
N SER A 246 17.03 -4.93 14.83
CA SER A 246 15.58 -5.12 14.72
C SER A 246 14.78 -4.76 15.99
N LEU A 247 15.41 -4.49 17.15
CA LEU A 247 14.70 -4.46 18.44
C LEU A 247 13.63 -3.36 18.52
N GLU A 248 13.85 -2.20 17.88
CA GLU A 248 12.84 -1.13 17.79
C GLU A 248 11.66 -1.52 16.88
N SER A 249 11.92 -2.25 15.78
CA SER A 249 10.87 -2.73 14.87
C SER A 249 10.00 -3.84 15.47
N VAL A 250 10.54 -4.64 16.39
CA VAL A 250 9.82 -5.74 17.06
C VAL A 250 8.66 -5.24 17.94
N LEU A 251 8.71 -3.98 18.40
CA LEU A 251 7.73 -3.44 19.36
C LEU A 251 6.46 -2.85 18.70
N MET A 252 6.56 -2.28 17.50
CA MET A 252 5.42 -1.60 16.84
C MET A 252 4.48 -2.56 16.10
N GLY A 253 4.99 -3.71 15.65
CA GLY A 253 4.25 -4.69 14.86
C GLY A 253 3.77 -4.15 13.49
N GLY A 254 2.76 -4.79 12.92
CA GLY A 254 2.16 -4.40 11.64
C GLY A 254 2.87 -4.99 10.41
N ILE A 255 2.81 -4.29 9.29
CA ILE A 255 3.19 -4.79 7.97
C ILE A 255 4.25 -3.88 7.35
N ALA A 256 5.42 -4.42 7.00
CA ALA A 256 6.45 -3.69 6.28
C ALA A 256 6.50 -4.11 4.81
N PHE A 257 7.02 -3.25 3.93
CA PHE A 257 7.24 -3.60 2.52
C PHE A 257 8.51 -2.96 1.93
N SER A 258 8.95 -3.52 0.80
CA SER A 258 9.95 -2.91 -0.10
C SER A 258 9.66 -3.32 -1.55
N THR A 259 10.18 -2.53 -2.50
CA THR A 259 10.22 -2.90 -3.93
C THR A 259 11.63 -3.37 -4.28
N PRO A 260 11.89 -4.69 -4.29
CA PRO A 260 13.23 -5.21 -4.56
C PRO A 260 13.59 -5.17 -6.06
N GLY A 261 14.85 -4.87 -6.35
CA GLY A 261 15.36 -4.76 -7.72
C GLY A 261 15.01 -3.44 -8.41
N ALA A 262 14.77 -3.48 -9.72
CA ALA A 262 14.25 -2.33 -10.44
C ALA A 262 12.76 -2.10 -10.08
N PRO A 263 12.30 -0.85 -9.85
CA PRO A 263 10.89 -0.56 -9.68
C PRO A 263 10.07 -0.90 -10.93
N GLY A 264 9.08 -1.78 -10.78
CA GLY A 264 8.08 -2.07 -11.82
C GLY A 264 7.01 -0.98 -11.94
N PRO A 265 5.89 -1.26 -12.65
CA PRO A 265 4.75 -0.34 -12.75
C PRO A 265 4.17 -0.01 -11.37
N GLN A 266 3.55 1.18 -11.23
CA GLN A 266 2.85 1.55 -9.99
C GLN A 266 1.64 0.65 -9.75
N ALA A 267 1.50 0.17 -8.51
CA ALA A 267 0.33 -0.58 -8.10
C ALA A 267 -0.94 0.30 -8.16
N LYS A 268 -2.09 -0.33 -8.42
CA LYS A 268 -3.39 0.34 -8.53
C LYS A 268 -4.30 -0.06 -7.37
N ASP A 269 -5.35 0.72 -7.14
CA ASP A 269 -6.40 0.34 -6.19
C ASP A 269 -6.93 -1.08 -6.48
N GLY A 270 -7.04 -1.89 -5.43
CA GLY A 270 -7.44 -3.30 -5.50
C GLY A 270 -6.33 -4.29 -5.83
N THR A 271 -5.07 -3.87 -6.07
CA THR A 271 -3.95 -4.80 -6.35
C THR A 271 -3.77 -5.77 -5.17
N ARG A 272 -3.67 -7.08 -5.48
CA ARG A 272 -3.45 -8.15 -4.51
C ARG A 272 -1.96 -8.50 -4.38
N PHE A 273 -1.42 -8.57 -3.16
CA PHE A 273 -0.03 -8.97 -2.88
C PHE A 273 0.03 -10.12 -1.85
N SER A 274 1.04 -10.97 -1.92
CA SER A 274 1.30 -11.95 -0.86
C SER A 274 1.92 -11.29 0.36
N LEU A 275 1.39 -11.59 1.55
CA LEU A 275 1.96 -11.21 2.84
C LEU A 275 2.87 -12.33 3.35
N TYR A 276 4.18 -12.10 3.21
CA TYR A 276 5.24 -13.03 3.62
C TYR A 276 5.39 -13.07 5.14
N ARG A 277 5.89 -14.19 5.68
CA ARG A 277 6.07 -14.36 7.14
C ARG A 277 7.02 -13.32 7.73
N ASN A 278 8.06 -12.97 7.00
CA ASN A 278 9.08 -11.99 7.36
C ASN A 278 9.93 -11.55 6.16
N ALA A 279 10.77 -10.53 6.35
CA ALA A 279 11.71 -10.00 5.36
C ALA A 279 12.59 -11.11 4.73
N ALA A 280 13.11 -12.05 5.54
CA ALA A 280 13.94 -13.16 5.04
C ALA A 280 13.19 -14.07 4.04
N SER A 281 11.90 -14.32 4.26
CA SER A 281 11.06 -15.09 3.31
C SER A 281 10.71 -14.31 2.05
N ALA A 282 10.40 -13.01 2.16
CA ALA A 282 10.20 -12.12 1.01
C ALA A 282 11.47 -11.99 0.14
N GLN A 283 12.64 -11.92 0.79
CA GLN A 283 13.94 -11.81 0.14
C GLN A 283 14.37 -13.12 -0.55
N ARG A 284 13.97 -14.30 -0.05
CA ARG A 284 14.17 -15.57 -0.75
C ARG A 284 13.31 -15.65 -2.01
N ASP A 285 12.01 -15.40 -1.89
CA ASP A 285 11.07 -15.36 -3.02
C ASP A 285 11.57 -14.42 -4.14
N PHE A 286 12.05 -13.23 -3.79
CA PHE A 286 12.62 -12.32 -4.78
C PHE A 286 13.86 -12.90 -5.49
N ARG A 287 14.81 -13.50 -4.76
CA ARG A 287 16.00 -14.14 -5.36
C ARG A 287 15.63 -15.30 -6.27
N GLU A 288 14.67 -16.12 -5.85
CA GLU A 288 14.09 -17.20 -6.65
C GLU A 288 13.49 -16.62 -7.94
N SER A 289 12.67 -15.55 -7.85
CA SER A 289 12.02 -14.89 -9.00
C SER A 289 12.97 -14.26 -10.04
N LEU A 290 14.19 -13.87 -9.62
CA LEU A 290 15.22 -13.35 -10.54
C LEU A 290 15.98 -14.46 -11.28
N GLY A 291 15.89 -15.72 -10.82
CA GLY A 291 16.67 -16.82 -11.37
C GLY A 291 16.22 -17.25 -12.77
N LEU A 292 17.17 -17.73 -13.59
CA LEU A 292 16.82 -18.38 -14.85
C LEU A 292 16.21 -19.75 -14.53
N HIS A 293 14.91 -19.87 -14.77
CA HIS A 293 14.17 -21.11 -14.59
C HIS A 293 14.25 -21.98 -15.84
N VAL A 294 14.60 -23.26 -15.70
CA VAL A 294 14.63 -24.24 -16.81
C VAL A 294 13.96 -25.54 -16.38
N VAL A 295 13.50 -26.33 -17.36
CA VAL A 295 12.87 -27.64 -17.12
C VAL A 295 13.77 -28.75 -17.66
N LEU A 296 14.05 -29.76 -16.85
CA LEU A 296 14.74 -30.96 -17.29
C LEU A 296 13.77 -32.13 -17.43
N GLU A 297 13.77 -32.78 -18.60
CA GLU A 297 13.00 -33.99 -18.85
C GLU A 297 13.79 -35.25 -18.51
N ALA A 298 13.21 -36.13 -17.71
CA ALA A 298 13.75 -37.45 -17.41
C ALA A 298 12.67 -38.54 -17.55
N SER A 299 13.02 -39.73 -18.03
CA SER A 299 12.07 -40.86 -18.07
C SER A 299 11.69 -41.38 -16.67
N ARG A 300 12.48 -41.02 -15.64
CA ARG A 300 12.27 -41.33 -14.21
C ARG A 300 13.00 -40.25 -13.39
N LEU A 301 12.46 -39.91 -12.21
CA LEU A 301 13.06 -38.91 -11.31
C LEU A 301 14.47 -39.28 -10.80
N GLY A 302 14.71 -40.57 -10.53
CA GLY A 302 15.90 -41.01 -9.80
C GLY A 302 15.83 -40.57 -8.34
N PHE A 303 16.96 -40.15 -7.78
CA PHE A 303 17.09 -39.69 -6.40
C PHE A 303 16.95 -38.16 -6.22
N LEU A 304 16.57 -37.44 -7.29
CA LEU A 304 16.55 -35.97 -7.28
C LEU A 304 15.32 -35.41 -6.53
N LYS A 305 15.57 -34.49 -5.59
CA LYS A 305 14.61 -33.90 -4.64
C LYS A 305 14.68 -32.35 -4.68
N PRO A 306 13.65 -31.63 -4.20
CA PRO A 306 13.74 -30.19 -4.00
C PRO A 306 14.91 -29.81 -3.09
N GLY A 307 15.64 -28.75 -3.44
CA GLY A 307 16.83 -28.26 -2.72
C GLY A 307 18.17 -28.82 -3.22
N ASP A 308 18.15 -29.88 -4.03
CA ASP A 308 19.35 -30.46 -4.65
C ASP A 308 20.13 -29.44 -5.48
N ALA A 309 21.46 -29.52 -5.44
CA ALA A 309 22.33 -28.54 -6.09
C ALA A 309 22.34 -28.67 -7.62
N VAL A 310 22.32 -27.52 -8.29
CA VAL A 310 22.68 -27.43 -9.72
C VAL A 310 24.12 -26.93 -9.81
N LEU A 311 24.96 -27.71 -10.48
CA LEU A 311 26.41 -27.51 -10.53
C LEU A 311 26.89 -27.15 -11.94
N TYR A 312 27.84 -26.23 -12.03
CA TYR A 312 28.63 -25.98 -13.23
C TYR A 312 30.11 -26.11 -12.87
N ARG A 313 30.82 -27.04 -13.54
CA ARG A 313 32.24 -27.35 -13.24
C ARG A 313 32.53 -27.75 -11.78
N GLY A 314 31.50 -28.17 -11.03
CA GLY A 314 31.57 -28.51 -9.61
C GLY A 314 31.09 -27.40 -8.67
N GLU A 315 31.07 -26.15 -9.11
CA GLU A 315 30.55 -25.02 -8.33
C GLU A 315 29.02 -25.00 -8.32
N ARG A 316 28.41 -24.67 -7.16
CA ARG A 316 26.95 -24.52 -7.05
C ARG A 316 26.51 -23.20 -7.69
N VAL A 317 25.65 -23.31 -8.70
CA VAL A 317 25.13 -22.19 -9.49
C VAL A 317 23.60 -22.10 -9.50
N GLY A 318 22.93 -22.97 -8.72
CA GLY A 318 21.48 -23.02 -8.62
C GLY A 318 20.97 -24.20 -7.79
N GLN A 319 19.68 -24.51 -7.95
CA GLN A 319 18.99 -25.57 -7.23
C GLN A 319 17.79 -26.17 -7.97
N VAL A 320 17.42 -27.39 -7.63
CA VAL A 320 16.16 -28.03 -8.03
C VAL A 320 15.01 -27.47 -7.18
N LEU A 321 14.03 -26.82 -7.80
CA LEU A 321 12.83 -26.30 -7.13
C LEU A 321 11.80 -27.40 -6.86
N GLY A 322 11.77 -28.45 -7.68
CA GLY A 322 10.89 -29.59 -7.52
C GLY A 322 10.59 -30.30 -8.84
N HIS A 323 9.66 -31.26 -8.81
CA HIS A 323 9.36 -32.13 -9.94
C HIS A 323 7.85 -32.37 -10.10
N ALA A 324 7.43 -32.73 -11.30
CA ALA A 324 6.08 -33.18 -11.63
C ALA A 324 6.12 -34.20 -12.78
N LEU A 325 5.05 -34.96 -12.98
CA LEU A 325 4.83 -35.65 -14.26
C LEU A 325 4.47 -34.62 -15.34
N LEU A 326 4.95 -34.82 -16.56
CA LEU A 326 4.50 -34.07 -17.73
C LEU A 326 3.17 -34.62 -18.26
N GLU A 327 2.54 -33.91 -19.20
CA GLU A 327 1.14 -34.14 -19.61
C GLU A 327 0.79 -35.58 -20.03
N ASP A 328 1.73 -36.31 -20.66
CA ASP A 328 1.53 -37.70 -21.10
C ASP A 328 1.91 -38.76 -20.04
N ALA A 329 2.35 -38.33 -18.85
CA ALA A 329 2.89 -39.11 -17.74
C ALA A 329 4.08 -40.04 -18.07
N ARG A 330 4.66 -39.97 -19.29
CA ARG A 330 5.83 -40.80 -19.68
C ARG A 330 7.16 -40.19 -19.25
N LYS A 331 7.15 -38.91 -18.87
CA LYS A 331 8.33 -38.16 -18.41
C LYS A 331 8.03 -37.44 -17.10
N VAL A 332 9.08 -37.29 -16.30
CA VAL A 332 9.15 -36.36 -15.16
C VAL A 332 9.81 -35.08 -15.64
N GLY A 333 9.18 -33.94 -15.39
CA GLY A 333 9.78 -32.61 -15.53
C GLY A 333 10.33 -32.14 -14.18
N LEU A 334 11.62 -31.87 -14.11
CA LEU A 334 12.26 -31.23 -12.96
C LEU A 334 12.39 -29.74 -13.24
N ARG A 335 11.86 -28.87 -12.37
CA ARG A 335 12.06 -27.42 -12.43
C ARG A 335 13.34 -27.06 -11.70
N LEU A 336 14.27 -26.43 -12.39
CA LEU A 336 15.51 -25.89 -11.85
C LEU A 336 15.46 -24.37 -11.85
N GLN A 337 16.14 -23.78 -10.88
CA GLN A 337 16.49 -22.36 -10.85
C GLN A 337 18.01 -22.26 -10.93
N ILE A 338 18.52 -21.44 -11.85
CA ILE A 338 19.91 -20.98 -11.89
C ILE A 338 19.94 -19.60 -11.24
N ASP A 339 20.88 -19.34 -10.35
CA ASP A 339 20.97 -18.05 -9.67
C ASP A 339 21.33 -16.91 -10.65
N PRO A 340 20.86 -15.67 -10.41
CA PRO A 340 20.98 -14.58 -11.40
C PRO A 340 22.41 -14.31 -11.93
N PRO A 341 23.49 -14.36 -11.13
CA PRO A 341 24.86 -14.20 -11.62
C PRO A 341 25.34 -15.31 -12.58
N TYR A 342 24.63 -16.43 -12.62
CA TYR A 342 25.01 -17.63 -13.37
C TYR A 342 24.05 -17.97 -14.52
N ALA A 343 22.95 -17.23 -14.68
CA ALA A 343 21.97 -17.40 -15.76
C ALA A 343 22.64 -17.46 -17.16
N ALA A 344 23.68 -16.64 -17.37
CA ALA A 344 24.44 -16.59 -18.62
C ALA A 344 25.23 -17.87 -18.96
N LEU A 345 25.39 -18.82 -18.02
CA LEU A 345 26.03 -20.12 -18.28
C LEU A 345 25.14 -21.06 -19.09
N VAL A 346 23.82 -21.02 -18.90
CA VAL A 346 22.89 -21.94 -19.58
C VAL A 346 22.55 -21.43 -20.97
N ARG A 347 22.91 -22.23 -21.96
CA ARG A 347 22.71 -21.98 -23.39
C ARG A 347 21.77 -23.02 -23.99
N THR A 348 21.18 -22.72 -25.15
CA THR A 348 20.22 -23.59 -25.84
C THR A 348 20.79 -24.97 -26.23
N ASP A 349 22.11 -25.11 -26.23
CA ASP A 349 22.89 -26.32 -26.53
C ASP A 349 23.57 -26.94 -25.28
N SER A 350 23.30 -26.42 -24.08
CA SER A 350 23.85 -26.96 -22.83
C SER A 350 23.28 -28.34 -22.49
N VAL A 351 24.14 -29.22 -21.99
CA VAL A 351 23.78 -30.62 -21.67
C VAL A 351 23.77 -30.82 -20.16
N PHE A 352 22.67 -31.38 -19.64
CA PHE A 352 22.47 -31.63 -18.22
C PHE A 352 22.57 -33.15 -17.95
N TRP A 353 23.18 -33.53 -16.83
CA TRP A 353 23.21 -34.91 -16.38
C TRP A 353 23.03 -35.03 -14.87
N ASN A 354 22.52 -36.18 -14.43
CA ASN A 354 22.49 -36.51 -13.01
C ASN A 354 23.92 -36.87 -12.55
N ALA A 355 24.47 -36.10 -11.62
CA ALA A 355 25.82 -36.31 -11.10
C ALA A 355 25.87 -37.32 -9.94
N SER A 356 24.73 -37.56 -9.28
CA SER A 356 24.53 -38.56 -8.23
C SER A 356 24.80 -39.98 -8.78
N GLY A 357 26.04 -40.45 -8.62
CA GLY A 357 26.53 -41.75 -9.09
C GLY A 357 27.89 -41.70 -9.81
N VAL A 358 28.28 -40.56 -10.40
CA VAL A 358 29.53 -40.45 -11.20
C VAL A 358 30.78 -40.51 -10.31
N GLN A 359 30.69 -40.02 -9.08
CA GLN A 359 31.84 -39.96 -8.16
C GLN A 359 32.28 -41.35 -7.62
N ALA A 360 31.42 -42.37 -7.73
CA ALA A 360 31.74 -43.73 -7.26
C ALA A 360 32.87 -44.40 -8.09
N GLU A 361 32.92 -44.16 -9.40
CA GLU A 361 33.96 -44.74 -10.27
C GLU A 361 35.32 -44.03 -10.12
N LEU A 362 35.30 -42.74 -9.76
CA LEU A 362 36.49 -41.92 -9.51
C LEU A 362 37.14 -42.19 -8.14
N GLY A 363 36.38 -42.62 -7.14
CA GLY A 363 36.84 -42.76 -5.76
C GLY A 363 37.53 -44.09 -5.39
N LEU A 364 37.44 -45.12 -6.23
CA LEU A 364 37.82 -46.50 -5.85
C LEU A 364 39.20 -46.96 -6.33
N THR A 365 39.94 -46.13 -7.07
CA THR A 365 41.25 -46.50 -7.66
C THR A 365 42.42 -45.61 -7.24
N GLY A 366 42.19 -44.56 -6.45
CA GLY A 366 43.23 -43.62 -5.99
C GLY A 366 43.09 -43.25 -4.51
N PHE A 367 43.82 -43.95 -3.63
CA PHE A 367 43.82 -43.67 -2.19
C PHE A 367 44.60 -42.39 -1.84
N HIS A 368 43.87 -41.28 -1.64
CA HIS A 368 44.29 -40.21 -0.71
C HIS A 368 43.07 -39.71 0.07
N VAL A 369 42.94 -40.18 1.31
CA VAL A 369 41.77 -39.92 2.16
C VAL A 369 41.85 -38.52 2.78
N HIS A 370 41.30 -37.53 2.07
CA HIS A 370 40.70 -36.39 2.74
C HIS A 370 39.26 -36.74 3.12
N VAL A 371 38.94 -36.67 4.41
CA VAL A 371 37.59 -36.94 4.92
C VAL A 371 36.70 -35.70 4.69
N ALA A 372 36.37 -35.45 3.41
CA ALA A 372 35.13 -34.77 3.09
C ALA A 372 33.98 -35.65 3.60
N SER A 373 32.97 -35.04 4.23
CA SER A 373 32.03 -35.80 5.06
C SER A 373 31.07 -36.64 4.22
N VAL A 374 30.57 -37.74 4.80
CA VAL A 374 29.80 -38.78 4.10
C VAL A 374 28.46 -38.25 3.55
N GLU A 375 27.95 -37.13 4.07
CA GLU A 375 26.79 -36.42 3.48
C GLU A 375 27.02 -36.10 1.99
N SER A 376 28.25 -35.79 1.59
CA SER A 376 28.63 -35.43 0.20
C SER A 376 28.26 -36.50 -0.84
N LEU A 377 28.13 -37.77 -0.43
CA LEU A 377 27.86 -38.91 -1.30
C LEU A 377 26.35 -39.24 -1.41
N LEU A 378 25.49 -38.50 -0.70
CA LEU A 378 24.05 -38.73 -0.61
C LEU A 378 23.19 -37.52 -1.04
N GLU A 379 23.82 -36.41 -1.44
CA GLU A 379 23.11 -35.29 -2.04
C GLU A 379 22.81 -35.56 -3.53
N GLY A 380 21.54 -35.45 -3.90
CA GLY A 380 21.17 -35.45 -5.29
C GLY A 380 21.72 -34.19 -5.95
N SER A 381 22.26 -34.31 -7.15
CA SER A 381 22.83 -33.17 -7.86
C SER A 381 22.69 -33.30 -9.37
N VAL A 382 22.42 -32.17 -10.01
CA VAL A 382 22.43 -32.03 -11.46
C VAL A 382 23.66 -31.22 -11.84
N SER A 383 24.50 -31.77 -12.71
CA SER A 383 25.59 -31.01 -13.34
C SER A 383 25.23 -30.66 -14.77
N PHE A 384 25.78 -29.56 -15.28
CA PHE A 384 25.71 -29.25 -16.70
C PHE A 384 27.02 -28.72 -17.27
N ALA A 385 27.13 -28.80 -18.59
CA ALA A 385 28.22 -28.22 -19.36
C ALA A 385 27.67 -27.57 -20.64
N THR A 386 28.40 -26.58 -21.14
CA THR A 386 28.07 -25.81 -22.33
C THR A 386 29.10 -26.13 -23.41
N PRO A 387 28.71 -26.37 -24.68
CA PRO A 387 29.65 -26.54 -25.78
C PRO A 387 30.61 -25.37 -25.95
N ASP A 388 31.73 -25.62 -26.63
CA ASP A 388 32.65 -24.60 -27.10
C ASP A 388 32.79 -24.73 -28.63
N PRO A 389 32.40 -23.70 -29.44
CA PRO A 389 31.80 -22.44 -29.03
C PRO A 389 30.38 -22.60 -28.43
N PRO A 390 29.94 -21.70 -27.53
CA PRO A 390 28.64 -21.77 -26.87
C PRO A 390 27.50 -21.19 -27.72
N GLY A 391 26.32 -21.79 -27.64
CA GLY A 391 25.11 -21.27 -28.28
C GLY A 391 24.49 -20.01 -27.63
N PRO A 392 23.35 -19.56 -28.16
CA PRO A 392 22.52 -18.50 -27.56
C PRO A 392 22.13 -18.80 -26.11
N MET A 393 21.91 -17.75 -25.31
CA MET A 393 21.43 -17.90 -23.92
C MET A 393 20.04 -18.53 -23.89
N ALA A 394 19.81 -19.44 -22.95
CA ALA A 394 18.51 -20.08 -22.78
C ALA A 394 17.48 -19.10 -22.22
N ALA A 395 16.24 -19.17 -22.70
CA ALA A 395 15.12 -18.41 -22.17
C ALA A 395 14.52 -19.10 -20.91
N PRO A 396 13.85 -18.35 -20.02
CA PRO A 396 13.05 -18.95 -18.95
C PRO A 396 12.03 -19.96 -19.52
N GLY A 397 11.94 -21.12 -18.89
CA GLY A 397 11.11 -22.24 -19.33
C GLY A 397 11.73 -23.13 -20.42
N THR A 398 12.96 -22.88 -20.87
CA THR A 398 13.65 -23.76 -21.84
C THR A 398 13.73 -25.19 -21.28
N VAL A 399 13.43 -26.16 -22.15
CA VAL A 399 13.35 -27.59 -21.82
C VAL A 399 14.60 -28.31 -22.33
N PHE A 400 15.26 -29.08 -21.46
CA PHE A 400 16.47 -29.85 -21.78
C PHE A 400 16.32 -31.34 -21.38
N PRO A 401 16.98 -32.28 -22.07
CA PRO A 401 17.03 -33.68 -21.62
C PRO A 401 17.99 -33.85 -20.43
N LEU A 402 17.56 -34.54 -19.38
CA LEU A 402 18.45 -35.02 -18.31
C LEU A 402 19.12 -36.33 -18.72
N HIS A 403 20.42 -36.29 -18.99
CA HIS A 403 21.20 -37.48 -19.27
C HIS A 403 21.51 -38.29 -18.00
N LYS A 404 21.48 -39.62 -18.11
CA LYS A 404 21.77 -40.54 -16.99
C LYS A 404 23.26 -40.70 -16.68
N GLN A 405 24.13 -40.40 -17.64
CA GLN A 405 25.57 -40.57 -17.57
C GLN A 405 26.22 -39.37 -18.25
N VAL A 406 27.34 -38.92 -17.68
CA VAL A 406 28.23 -37.92 -18.30
C VAL A 406 28.97 -38.55 -19.49
N LYS A 407 29.45 -37.72 -20.42
CA LYS A 407 30.42 -38.11 -21.46
C LYS A 407 31.67 -37.28 -21.28
N GLU A 408 32.85 -37.88 -21.36
CA GLU A 408 34.15 -37.21 -21.16
C GLU A 408 34.27 -35.89 -21.95
N ARG A 409 33.82 -35.90 -23.21
CA ARG A 409 33.82 -34.74 -24.10
C ARG A 409 33.07 -33.50 -23.56
N TRP A 410 32.12 -33.70 -22.63
CA TRP A 410 31.38 -32.61 -21.98
C TRP A 410 32.20 -31.94 -20.87
N LEU A 411 33.07 -32.71 -20.20
CA LEU A 411 33.97 -32.23 -19.16
C LEU A 411 35.16 -31.44 -19.74
N SER A 412 35.54 -31.74 -20.99
CA SER A 412 36.59 -31.02 -21.72
C SER A 412 36.16 -29.67 -22.32
N TRP A 413 34.86 -29.32 -22.33
CA TRP A 413 34.39 -28.07 -22.92
C TRP A 413 34.74 -26.84 -22.07
N ALA A 414 35.33 -25.81 -22.68
CA ALA A 414 35.84 -24.61 -22.00
C ALA A 414 35.44 -23.28 -22.65
N PRO A 415 34.14 -23.07 -22.98
CA PRO A 415 33.69 -21.84 -23.63
C PRO A 415 33.92 -20.61 -22.75
N ARG A 416 34.28 -19.50 -23.39
CA ARG A 416 34.35 -18.19 -22.73
C ARG A 416 32.95 -17.60 -22.61
N ILE A 417 32.44 -17.56 -21.39
CA ILE A 417 31.14 -16.97 -21.03
C ILE A 417 31.39 -15.84 -20.04
N ASP A 418 30.87 -14.65 -20.33
CA ASP A 418 30.84 -13.53 -19.39
C ASP A 418 29.65 -13.69 -18.41
N LEU A 419 29.91 -13.42 -17.13
CA LEU A 419 28.94 -13.44 -16.03
C LEU A 419 28.60 -12.02 -15.54
N GLY A 420 29.27 -11.00 -16.09
CA GLY A 420 29.15 -9.62 -15.65
C GLY A 420 29.70 -9.36 -14.24
N PRO A 421 29.59 -8.10 -13.77
CA PRO A 421 30.26 -7.62 -12.55
C PRO A 421 29.68 -8.18 -11.24
N ALA A 422 28.63 -9.01 -11.28
CA ALA A 422 28.06 -9.64 -10.10
C ALA A 422 28.94 -10.77 -9.52
N SER A 423 29.79 -11.38 -10.35
CA SER A 423 30.57 -12.59 -10.04
C SER A 423 31.86 -12.33 -9.24
N THR A 424 32.38 -11.10 -9.23
CA THR A 424 33.77 -10.80 -8.83
C THR A 424 34.04 -10.78 -7.31
N ARG A 425 33.05 -11.07 -6.45
CA ARG A 425 33.21 -11.09 -4.99
C ARG A 425 33.69 -12.44 -4.46
N VAL A 426 34.93 -12.79 -4.82
CA VAL A 426 35.71 -13.82 -4.10
C VAL A 426 36.06 -13.28 -2.70
N GLY A 427 35.89 -14.10 -1.67
CA GLY A 427 36.14 -13.70 -0.28
C GLY A 427 37.62 -13.46 0.04
N PRO A 428 37.95 -12.60 1.04
CA PRO A 428 39.33 -12.31 1.41
C PRO A 428 39.96 -13.49 2.16
N GLY A 429 40.70 -14.35 1.45
CA GLY A 429 41.14 -15.63 2.01
C GLY A 429 42.35 -16.28 1.37
N LEU A 430 43.46 -15.55 1.16
CA LEU A 430 44.83 -16.11 1.11
C LEU A 430 45.89 -14.98 1.06
N GLY A 431 46.39 -14.56 2.22
CA GLY A 431 47.46 -13.56 2.31
C GLY A 431 48.81 -14.13 1.88
N ARG A 432 49.30 -13.77 0.69
CA ARG A 432 50.59 -14.23 0.17
C ARG A 432 51.74 -13.38 0.76
N ALA A 433 52.33 -13.86 1.85
CA ALA A 433 53.49 -13.22 2.48
C ALA A 433 54.77 -13.32 1.61
N GLY A 434 55.73 -12.41 1.83
CA GLY A 434 57.15 -12.70 1.54
C GLY A 434 57.89 -11.86 0.49
N ALA A 435 57.75 -10.52 0.48
CA ALA A 435 58.81 -9.60 0.05
C ALA A 435 58.54 -8.20 0.62
N GLY A 436 59.52 -7.41 1.10
CA GLY A 436 60.97 -7.63 1.07
C GLY A 436 61.75 -6.40 0.61
N GLY A 437 61.29 -5.18 0.94
CA GLY A 437 61.89 -3.92 0.50
C GLY A 437 61.85 -2.88 1.61
N VAL A 438 62.93 -2.11 1.76
CA VAL A 438 63.19 -1.24 2.92
C VAL A 438 63.61 0.16 2.44
N ARG A 439 63.31 1.17 3.28
CA ARG A 439 63.90 2.53 3.39
C ARG A 439 63.30 3.73 2.61
N THR A 440 62.77 4.64 3.45
CA THR A 440 62.91 6.12 3.44
C THR A 440 62.07 6.96 2.47
N PRO A 441 61.81 8.25 2.81
CA PRO A 441 60.56 8.92 2.43
C PRO A 441 60.71 10.05 1.39
N ALA A 442 59.58 10.73 1.12
CA ALA A 442 59.45 11.83 0.17
C ALA A 442 60.12 13.15 0.60
N PRO A 443 60.38 14.05 -0.37
CA PRO A 443 60.39 15.50 -0.16
C PRO A 443 59.03 16.13 -0.52
N GLU A 444 58.72 17.28 0.09
CA GLU A 444 57.65 18.17 -0.35
C GLU A 444 58.03 18.95 -1.61
N SER A 445 57.04 19.38 -2.41
CA SER A 445 57.12 20.57 -3.25
C SER A 445 55.71 21.10 -3.56
N ALA A 446 55.60 22.39 -3.88
CA ALA A 446 54.34 23.15 -3.88
C ALA A 446 54.01 23.79 -5.26
N ALA A 447 53.10 24.77 -5.24
CA ALA A 447 52.48 25.51 -6.36
C ALA A 447 51.35 24.73 -7.10
N SER A 448 50.14 25.24 -7.39
CA SER A 448 49.51 26.58 -7.47
C SER A 448 49.38 27.17 -8.90
N ALA A 449 48.27 26.83 -9.57
CA ALA A 449 47.55 27.65 -10.57
C ALA A 449 46.11 27.10 -10.71
N SER A 450 44.99 27.82 -10.91
CA SER A 450 44.67 29.19 -11.38
C SER A 450 44.24 29.33 -12.85
N ALA A 451 43.02 28.89 -13.17
CA ALA A 451 42.14 29.30 -14.28
C ALA A 451 40.72 28.76 -13.96
N GLN A 452 39.56 29.44 -14.01
CA GLN A 452 39.04 30.65 -14.67
C GLN A 452 38.90 30.59 -16.21
N GLY A 453 37.68 30.90 -16.69
CA GLY A 453 37.25 30.86 -18.09
C GLY A 453 36.45 29.59 -18.43
N GLY A 454 35.23 29.66 -18.98
CA GLY A 454 34.39 30.83 -19.23
C GLY A 454 33.00 30.46 -19.75
N VAL A 455 32.01 31.35 -19.57
CA VAL A 455 30.64 31.22 -20.10
C VAL A 455 30.48 32.06 -21.36
N PRO A 456 29.74 31.58 -22.37
CA PRO A 456 28.92 32.46 -23.20
C PRO A 456 27.45 32.01 -23.23
N ALA A 457 26.53 32.95 -23.44
CA ALA A 457 25.09 32.69 -23.53
C ALA A 457 24.45 33.38 -24.75
N ALA A 458 23.67 32.63 -25.52
CA ALA A 458 22.68 33.10 -26.49
C ALA A 458 21.61 31.99 -26.63
N ARG A 459 20.28 32.14 -26.52
CA ARG A 459 19.29 33.23 -26.70
C ARG A 459 18.66 33.26 -28.10
N SER A 460 17.32 33.27 -28.11
CA SER A 460 16.39 33.40 -29.27
C SER A 460 16.03 32.12 -30.03
N GLY A 461 14.74 31.94 -30.41
CA GLY A 461 14.30 30.81 -31.25
C GLY A 461 12.86 30.26 -31.03
N ASN A 462 11.81 31.09 -31.13
CA ASN A 462 10.39 30.70 -31.20
C ASN A 462 9.67 31.81 -32.04
N PRO A 463 8.49 31.63 -32.69
CA PRO A 463 7.54 30.51 -32.60
C PRO A 463 6.89 30.04 -33.94
N ALA A 464 5.75 29.35 -33.81
CA ALA A 464 4.63 29.17 -34.76
C ALA A 464 4.52 27.85 -35.54
N GLY A 465 3.26 27.39 -35.68
CA GLY A 465 2.86 26.15 -36.36
C GLY A 465 1.67 25.48 -35.63
N ALA A 466 0.44 25.68 -36.12
CA ALA A 466 -0.78 25.21 -35.45
C ALA A 466 -1.81 24.62 -36.44
N ALA A 467 -2.68 23.74 -35.91
CA ALA A 467 -3.87 23.15 -36.55
C ALA A 467 -3.63 22.15 -37.72
N PRO A 468 -4.62 21.29 -38.08
CA PRO A 468 -5.60 20.62 -37.21
C PRO A 468 -5.76 19.10 -37.50
N VAL A 469 -6.65 18.47 -36.71
CA VAL A 469 -7.13 17.07 -36.82
C VAL A 469 -7.96 16.82 -38.11
N PRO A 470 -7.90 15.59 -38.66
CA PRO A 470 -9.10 14.95 -39.20
C PRO A 470 -9.44 13.62 -38.49
N SER A 471 -10.73 13.37 -38.28
CA SER A 471 -11.28 12.13 -37.72
C SER A 471 -12.12 11.39 -38.77
N PRO A 472 -12.03 10.05 -38.93
CA PRO A 472 -12.88 9.30 -39.83
C PRO A 472 -14.01 8.52 -39.11
N ALA A 473 -15.24 8.93 -39.40
CA ALA A 473 -16.46 8.13 -39.58
C ALA A 473 -16.75 6.87 -38.73
N ALA A 474 -17.92 6.88 -38.08
CA ALA A 474 -18.64 5.67 -37.70
C ALA A 474 -19.37 5.03 -38.91
N VAL A 475 -19.61 3.70 -38.86
CA VAL A 475 -20.38 2.93 -39.84
C VAL A 475 -21.38 2.01 -39.09
N PRO A 476 -22.63 1.82 -39.55
CA PRO A 476 -23.73 1.47 -38.63
C PRO A 476 -24.13 -0.02 -38.56
N GLY A 477 -24.60 -0.39 -37.36
CA GLY A 477 -25.78 -1.22 -37.05
C GLY A 477 -26.19 -2.43 -37.92
N LYS A 478 -26.36 -3.58 -37.26
CA LYS A 478 -27.35 -4.60 -37.62
C LYS A 478 -28.24 -4.97 -36.43
N LYS A 479 -29.55 -5.05 -36.66
CA LYS A 479 -30.55 -5.61 -35.73
C LYS A 479 -31.03 -6.97 -36.24
N HIS A 480 -30.82 -8.02 -35.45
CA HIS A 480 -31.68 -9.20 -35.35
C HIS A 480 -31.57 -9.60 -33.86
N LEU A 481 -32.63 -9.70 -33.05
CA LEU A 481 -34.00 -10.18 -33.28
C LEU A 481 -34.03 -11.65 -33.69
N PHE A 482 -33.93 -12.53 -32.70
CA PHE A 482 -34.71 -13.75 -32.63
C PHE A 482 -35.17 -13.99 -31.18
N ASP A 483 -36.17 -14.86 -31.04
CA ASP A 483 -37.03 -15.04 -29.87
C ASP A 483 -36.98 -16.50 -29.39
N GLY A 484 -37.46 -16.78 -28.18
CA GLY A 484 -38.03 -18.09 -27.85
C GLY A 484 -37.38 -18.92 -26.73
N ALA A 485 -38.28 -19.42 -25.88
CA ALA A 485 -38.26 -20.74 -25.23
C ALA A 485 -37.30 -21.03 -24.04
N HIS A 486 -37.91 -20.99 -22.85
CA HIS A 486 -37.93 -22.08 -21.87
C HIS A 486 -37.16 -23.38 -22.19
N HIS A 487 -36.38 -23.87 -21.22
CA HIS A 487 -36.73 -25.09 -20.48
C HIS A 487 -36.09 -25.11 -19.08
N GLY A 488 -36.72 -25.83 -18.15
CA GLY A 488 -36.12 -26.23 -16.88
C GLY A 488 -35.85 -27.74 -16.84
N ILE A 489 -35.65 -28.30 -15.64
CA ILE A 489 -35.17 -29.67 -15.38
C ILE A 489 -33.64 -29.74 -15.65
N LYS A 490 -32.78 -30.20 -14.73
CA LYS A 490 -33.01 -31.09 -13.57
C LYS A 490 -32.27 -30.63 -12.31
#